data_AF-A0A9E3QNP4-F1
#
_entry.id   AF-A0A9E3QNP4-F1
#
_cell.length_a   1.000
_cell.length_b   1.000
_cell.length_c   1.000
_cell.angle_alpha   90.00
_cell.angle_beta   90.00
_cell.angle_gamma   90.00
#
_symmetry.space_group_name_H-M   'P 1'
#
loop_
_entity.id
_entity.type
_entity.pdbx_description
1 polymer ?
#
loop_
_entity_poly.entity_id
_entity_poly.type
_entity_poly.pdbx_seq_one_letter_code
_entity_poly.pdbx_strand_id
1 'polypeptide(L)'
;MTINYYRPAIDGGSGGARISATYTRAGTDPAISNPTFIQMVDTNDPLGGTTSPYIDPRPNDDTLPFYWTTGEMAQTTNAGAGTIQFTDFSKRSPLANPDYMPGWDTYWRGELMLASWAGGTSKDVTIYDGFVWDWYIDVFPPSSPAIASSGSAASFDKGPEAVPEPASLSLLAIGGLAMAMMMRRFRK
;
A
#
# COMPACT_ATOMS: atom_id res chain seq x y z
N MET A 1 3.28 0.92 -11.77
CA MET A 1 2.42 1.96 -11.17
C MET A 1 3.14 3.29 -11.19
N THR A 2 2.43 4.42 -11.10
CA THR A 2 3.02 5.77 -11.10
C THR A 2 2.53 6.55 -9.89
N ILE A 3 3.45 7.11 -9.09
CA ILE A 3 3.09 8.06 -8.02
C ILE A 3 2.86 9.44 -8.67
N ASN A 4 1.65 9.96 -8.54
CA ASN A 4 1.27 11.27 -9.07
C ASN A 4 1.75 12.40 -8.16
N TYR A 5 1.56 12.21 -6.85
CA TYR A 5 2.15 13.06 -5.82
C TYR A 5 2.31 12.28 -4.52
N TYR A 6 3.29 12.70 -3.73
CA TYR A 6 3.45 12.35 -2.34
C TYR A 6 3.92 13.62 -1.62
N ARG A 7 3.21 14.03 -0.57
CA ARG A 7 3.58 15.23 0.19
C ARG A 7 3.17 15.13 1.65
N PRO A 8 3.95 15.72 2.56
CA PRO A 8 3.51 15.89 3.93
C PRO A 8 2.27 16.80 4.01
N ALA A 9 1.42 16.56 4.99
CA ALA A 9 0.22 17.36 5.24
C ALA A 9 -0.19 17.35 6.72
N ILE A 10 -0.83 18.45 7.14
CA ILE A 10 -1.44 18.60 8.46
C ILE A 10 -2.92 18.93 8.27
N ASP A 11 -3.79 18.31 9.06
CA ASP A 11 -5.23 18.52 9.02
C ASP A 11 -5.87 18.21 10.38
N GLY A 12 -6.57 19.19 10.95
CA GLY A 12 -7.27 19.02 12.23
C GLY A 12 -6.35 18.71 13.42
N GLY A 13 -5.09 19.17 13.41
CA GLY A 13 -4.11 18.89 14.46
C GLY A 13 -3.38 17.55 14.31
N SER A 14 -3.72 16.75 13.30
CA SER A 14 -3.00 15.52 12.94
C SER A 14 -2.02 15.79 11.80
N GLY A 15 -0.83 15.20 11.88
CA GLY A 15 0.19 15.23 10.83
C GLY A 15 0.26 13.89 10.08
N GLY A 16 0.87 13.89 8.90
CA GLY A 16 1.12 12.68 8.12
C GLY A 16 1.45 13.01 6.66
N ALA A 17 1.09 12.13 5.73
CA ALA A 17 1.34 12.33 4.31
C ALA A 17 0.12 12.01 3.43
N ARG A 18 -0.04 12.79 2.37
CA ARG A 18 -1.01 12.54 1.29
C ARG A 18 -0.30 11.93 0.11
N ILE A 19 -0.90 10.91 -0.47
CA ILE A 19 -0.41 10.25 -1.67
C ILE A 19 -1.52 10.12 -2.70
N SER A 20 -1.14 10.20 -3.97
CA SER A 20 -1.94 9.66 -5.06
C SER A 20 -1.05 8.88 -6.00
N ALA A 21 -1.52 7.70 -6.40
CA ALA A 21 -0.88 6.87 -7.39
C ALA A 21 -1.90 6.37 -8.41
N THR A 22 -1.44 6.04 -9.59
CA THR A 22 -2.25 5.50 -10.68
C THR A 22 -1.57 4.27 -11.25
N TYR A 23 -2.36 3.25 -11.53
CA TYR A 23 -1.97 2.17 -12.43
C TYR A 23 -2.72 2.36 -13.74
N THR A 24 -1.99 2.48 -14.84
CA THR A 24 -2.53 2.46 -16.19
C THR A 24 -1.92 1.26 -16.89
N ARG A 25 -2.76 0.34 -17.34
CA ARG A 25 -2.32 -0.87 -18.02
C ARG A 25 -1.63 -0.52 -19.34
N ALA A 26 -0.37 -0.92 -19.48
CA ALA A 26 0.33 -0.88 -20.75
C ALA A 26 -0.11 -2.05 -21.65
N GLY A 27 0.02 -1.89 -22.97
CA GLY A 27 -0.29 -2.96 -23.92
C GLY A 27 0.58 -4.22 -23.75
N THR A 28 1.74 -4.08 -23.09
CA THR A 28 2.67 -5.17 -22.76
C THR A 28 2.34 -5.89 -21.45
N ASP A 29 1.45 -5.33 -20.63
CA ASP A 29 1.15 -5.90 -19.32
C ASP A 29 0.30 -7.18 -19.48
N PRO A 30 0.50 -8.17 -18.59
CA PRO A 30 -0.40 -9.31 -18.49
C PRO A 30 -1.87 -8.88 -18.46
N ALA A 31 -2.76 -9.76 -18.93
CA ALA A 31 -4.19 -9.53 -18.79
C ALA A 31 -4.57 -9.58 -17.30
N ILE A 32 -4.65 -8.41 -16.66
CA ILE A 32 -5.12 -8.27 -15.29
C ILE A 32 -6.63 -8.11 -15.31
N SER A 33 -7.36 -9.14 -14.89
CA SER A 33 -8.79 -9.05 -14.62
C SER A 33 -9.02 -8.47 -13.23
N ASN A 34 -9.90 -7.48 -13.10
CA ASN A 34 -10.27 -6.87 -11.82
C ASN A 34 -9.06 -6.37 -11.00
N PRO A 35 -8.26 -5.43 -11.54
CA PRO A 35 -7.15 -4.86 -10.79
C PRO A 35 -7.67 -4.14 -9.53
N THR A 36 -7.02 -4.38 -8.39
CA THR A 36 -7.37 -3.82 -7.07
C THR A 36 -6.10 -3.45 -6.30
N PHE A 37 -6.26 -2.73 -5.20
CA PHE A 37 -5.16 -2.39 -4.30
C PHE A 37 -5.28 -3.11 -2.97
N ILE A 38 -4.13 -3.53 -2.43
CA ILE A 38 -3.97 -3.99 -1.05
C ILE A 38 -2.96 -3.06 -0.39
N GLN A 39 -3.27 -2.55 0.81
CA GLN A 39 -2.32 -1.78 1.60
C GLN A 39 -2.07 -2.49 2.93
N MET A 40 -0.82 -2.90 3.16
CA MET A 40 -0.38 -3.37 4.48
C MET A 40 0.28 -2.22 5.22
N VAL A 41 -0.10 -2.01 6.47
CA VAL A 41 0.37 -0.93 7.31
C VAL A 41 1.22 -1.47 8.44
N ASP A 42 2.41 -0.89 8.61
CA ASP A 42 3.25 -1.01 9.79
C ASP A 42 3.40 0.35 10.49
N THR A 43 3.11 0.43 11.78
CA THR A 43 2.99 1.69 12.54
C THR A 43 3.19 1.44 14.03
N ASN A 44 3.80 2.36 14.75
CA ASN A 44 3.83 2.31 16.23
C ASN A 44 2.56 2.87 16.88
N ASP A 45 1.72 3.58 16.12
CA ASP A 45 0.44 4.12 16.56
C ASP A 45 -0.74 3.49 15.79
N PRO A 46 -1.16 2.25 16.07
CA PRO A 46 -2.27 1.62 15.34
C PRO A 46 -3.63 2.21 15.73
N LEU A 47 -4.51 2.44 14.75
CA LEU A 47 -5.86 2.98 15.00
C LEU A 47 -6.92 1.88 15.12
N GLY A 48 -8.05 2.18 15.75
CA GLY A 48 -9.21 1.29 15.78
C GLY A 48 -9.00 0.00 16.59
N GLY A 49 -8.13 0.04 17.61
CA GLY A 49 -7.86 -1.10 18.50
C GLY A 49 -7.17 -2.28 17.81
N THR A 50 -6.47 -2.02 16.70
CA THR A 50 -5.69 -3.04 15.98
C THR A 50 -4.26 -3.11 16.50
N THR A 51 -3.53 -4.15 16.06
CA THR A 51 -2.09 -4.31 16.29
C THR A 51 -1.38 -4.23 14.96
N SER A 52 -0.24 -3.55 14.91
CA SER A 52 0.64 -3.55 13.75
C SER A 52 1.28 -4.93 13.54
N PRO A 53 1.47 -5.42 12.29
CA PRO A 53 0.96 -4.85 11.04
C PRO A 53 -0.50 -5.23 10.75
N TYR A 54 -1.20 -4.45 9.93
CA TYR A 54 -2.60 -4.70 9.53
C TYR A 54 -2.91 -4.32 8.08
N ILE A 55 -4.03 -4.83 7.52
CA ILE A 55 -4.54 -4.42 6.21
C ILE A 55 -5.45 -3.20 6.37
N ASP A 56 -5.27 -2.21 5.50
CA ASP A 56 -6.05 -0.98 5.42
C ASP A 56 -7.09 -1.07 4.28
N PRO A 57 -8.31 -0.50 4.43
CA PRO A 57 -8.78 0.35 5.52
C PRO A 57 -9.01 -0.41 6.84
N ARG A 58 -8.80 0.27 7.97
CA ARG A 58 -9.19 -0.23 9.30
C ARG A 58 -10.19 0.71 9.99
N PRO A 59 -11.37 0.20 10.43
CA PRO A 59 -11.89 -1.15 10.20
C PRO A 59 -12.15 -1.39 8.70
N ASN A 60 -11.96 -2.64 8.28
CA ASN A 60 -12.30 -3.03 6.92
C ASN A 60 -13.83 -2.99 6.78
N ASP A 61 -14.33 -2.41 5.70
CA ASP A 61 -15.76 -2.29 5.43
C ASP A 61 -16.34 -3.50 4.69
N ASP A 62 -15.48 -4.44 4.27
CA ASP A 62 -15.86 -5.78 3.83
C ASP A 62 -14.99 -6.92 4.41
N THR A 63 -15.06 -8.12 3.82
CA THR A 63 -14.31 -9.32 4.26
C THR A 63 -13.10 -9.65 3.41
N LEU A 64 -12.76 -8.78 2.45
CA LEU A 64 -11.69 -8.95 1.48
C LEU A 64 -10.50 -8.06 1.87
N PRO A 65 -9.26 -8.46 1.57
CA PRO A 65 -8.08 -7.70 1.98
C PRO A 65 -7.82 -6.49 1.08
N PHE A 66 -8.85 -5.88 0.49
CA PHE A 66 -8.71 -4.81 -0.50
C PHE A 66 -8.92 -3.45 0.13
N TYR A 67 -8.17 -2.46 -0.36
CA TYR A 67 -8.27 -1.10 0.13
C TYR A 67 -9.63 -0.46 -0.19
N TRP A 68 -10.20 -0.85 -1.33
CA TRP A 68 -11.53 -0.44 -1.75
C TRP A 68 -12.42 -1.67 -1.85
N THR A 69 -13.67 -1.53 -1.44
CA THR A 69 -14.68 -2.54 -1.72
C THR A 69 -14.90 -2.70 -3.22
N THR A 70 -15.49 -3.83 -3.62
CA THR A 70 -15.86 -4.04 -5.03
C THR A 70 -16.81 -2.93 -5.55
N GLY A 71 -17.68 -2.39 -4.68
CA GLY A 71 -18.60 -1.31 -5.04
C GLY A 71 -17.91 0.03 -5.24
N GLU A 72 -16.94 0.36 -4.39
CA GLU A 72 -16.14 1.58 -4.53
C GLU A 72 -15.17 1.50 -5.70
N MET A 73 -14.57 0.33 -5.95
CA MET A 73 -13.73 0.11 -7.13
C MET A 73 -14.48 0.44 -8.42
N ALA A 74 -15.77 0.10 -8.53
CA ALA A 74 -16.59 0.45 -9.69
C ALA A 74 -16.82 1.97 -9.86
N GLN A 75 -16.64 2.76 -8.80
CA GLN A 75 -16.79 4.21 -8.80
C GLN A 75 -15.45 4.93 -8.98
N THR A 76 -14.34 4.34 -8.53
CA THR A 76 -12.98 4.88 -8.68
C THR A 76 -12.37 4.56 -10.05
N THR A 77 -12.91 3.56 -10.76
CA THR A 77 -12.47 3.22 -12.11
C THR A 77 -13.24 3.96 -13.18
N ASN A 78 -12.51 4.61 -14.09
CA ASN A 78 -12.92 4.66 -15.49
C ASN A 78 -12.82 3.23 -16.05
N ALA A 79 -13.78 2.37 -15.69
CA ALA A 79 -13.76 0.91 -15.84
C ALA A 79 -13.59 0.42 -17.30
N GLY A 80 -13.61 1.31 -18.29
CA GLY A 80 -13.33 0.99 -19.69
C GLY A 80 -11.87 1.19 -20.14
N ALA A 81 -11.02 1.90 -19.38
CA ALA A 81 -9.72 2.39 -19.86
C ALA A 81 -8.48 1.70 -19.24
N GLY A 82 -8.66 0.63 -18.45
CA GLY A 82 -7.54 -0.09 -17.83
C GLY A 82 -6.73 0.75 -16.84
N THR A 83 -7.37 1.76 -16.21
CA THR A 83 -6.74 2.66 -15.25
C THR A 83 -7.45 2.62 -13.90
N ILE A 84 -6.71 2.41 -12.81
CA ILE A 84 -7.19 2.52 -11.42
C ILE A 84 -6.35 3.58 -10.67
N GLN A 85 -6.97 4.26 -9.72
CA GLN A 85 -6.33 5.29 -8.91
C GLN A 85 -6.38 4.93 -7.42
N PHE A 86 -5.26 5.17 -6.75
CA PHE A 86 -5.12 5.14 -5.31
C PHE A 86 -4.97 6.57 -4.79
N THR A 87 -5.66 6.88 -3.71
CA THR A 87 -5.52 8.14 -2.98
C THR A 87 -5.68 7.86 -1.50
N ASP A 88 -4.76 8.37 -0.70
CA ASP A 88 -4.81 8.23 0.75
C ASP A 88 -4.27 9.49 1.44
N PHE A 89 -4.71 9.67 2.67
CA PHE A 89 -4.14 10.59 3.64
C PHE A 89 -3.97 9.88 4.98
N SER A 90 -2.87 9.15 5.11
CA SER A 90 -2.48 8.58 6.40
C SER A 90 -2.01 9.69 7.32
N LYS A 91 -2.61 9.75 8.51
CA LYS A 91 -2.32 10.75 9.54
C LYS A 91 -2.43 10.19 10.95
N ARG A 92 -1.69 10.80 11.87
CA ARG A 92 -1.78 10.56 13.31
C ARG A 92 -1.81 11.88 14.07
N SER A 93 -2.44 11.85 15.24
CA SER A 93 -2.43 12.99 16.14
C SER A 93 -1.26 12.82 17.11
N PRO A 94 -0.21 13.66 17.00
CA PRO A 94 0.92 13.60 17.94
C PRO A 94 0.51 13.92 19.38
N LEU A 95 -0.71 14.42 19.61
CA LEU A 95 -1.23 14.79 20.92
C LEU A 95 -2.32 13.85 21.44
N ALA A 96 -2.80 12.88 20.64
CA ALA A 96 -3.90 12.00 21.06
C ALA A 96 -3.44 10.84 21.96
N ASN A 97 -2.17 10.45 21.89
CA ASN A 97 -1.63 9.47 22.84
C ASN A 97 -0.99 10.22 24.02
N PRO A 98 -1.55 10.14 25.24
CA PRO A 98 -1.00 10.80 26.43
C PRO A 98 0.39 10.26 26.82
N ASP A 99 0.79 9.12 26.27
CA ASP A 99 2.12 8.52 26.48
C ASP A 99 3.19 9.10 25.54
N TYR A 100 2.84 10.01 24.61
CA TYR A 100 3.83 10.73 23.80
C TYR A 100 4.71 11.62 24.69
N MET A 101 5.82 11.06 25.13
CA MET A 101 6.90 11.82 25.77
C MET A 101 7.77 12.46 24.68
N PRO A 102 8.40 13.63 24.93
CA PRO A 102 9.39 14.19 24.02
C PRO A 102 10.43 13.14 23.62
N GLY A 103 10.66 12.99 22.31
CA GLY A 103 11.53 11.94 21.74
C GLY A 103 10.82 10.63 21.37
N TRP A 104 9.49 10.57 21.42
CA TRP A 104 8.71 9.48 20.82
C TRP A 104 8.24 9.89 19.43
N ASP A 105 8.93 9.39 18.41
CA ASP A 105 8.58 9.65 17.02
C ASP A 105 7.43 8.72 16.62
N THR A 106 6.40 9.26 15.95
CA THR A 106 5.37 8.43 15.32
C THR A 106 5.86 8.02 13.95
N TYR A 107 5.81 6.73 13.61
CA TYR A 107 6.04 6.28 12.25
C TYR A 107 4.83 5.58 11.68
N TRP A 108 4.70 5.68 10.36
CA TRP A 108 3.74 4.93 9.59
C TRP A 108 4.37 4.52 8.27
N ARG A 109 4.19 3.27 7.88
CA ARG A 109 4.67 2.69 6.62
C ARG A 109 3.54 1.91 5.97
N GLY A 110 3.25 2.23 4.72
CA GLY A 110 2.28 1.56 3.87
C GLY A 110 2.97 0.83 2.73
N GLU A 111 2.75 -0.48 2.63
CA GLU A 111 3.13 -1.28 1.48
C GLU A 111 1.90 -1.42 0.59
N LEU A 112 1.86 -0.62 -0.48
CA LEU A 112 0.77 -0.64 -1.45
C LEU A 112 1.10 -1.61 -2.58
N MET A 113 0.21 -2.56 -2.81
CA MET A 113 0.35 -3.59 -3.83
C MET A 113 -0.80 -3.52 -4.84
N LEU A 114 -0.45 -3.55 -6.12
CA LEU A 114 -1.39 -3.81 -7.21
C LEU A 114 -1.65 -5.32 -7.27
N ALA A 115 -2.91 -5.70 -7.12
CA ALA A 115 -3.34 -7.07 -7.08
C ALA A 115 -4.45 -7.36 -8.10
N SER A 116 -4.70 -8.65 -8.35
CA SER A 116 -5.93 -9.13 -8.96
C SER A 116 -6.54 -10.24 -8.13
N TRP A 117 -7.86 -10.33 -8.23
CA TRP A 117 -8.63 -11.40 -7.65
C TRP A 117 -9.76 -11.79 -8.60
N ALA A 118 -9.83 -13.09 -8.90
CA ALA A 118 -10.80 -13.64 -9.84
C ALA A 118 -12.23 -13.69 -9.28
N GLY A 119 -12.42 -13.40 -7.98
CA GLY A 119 -13.71 -13.52 -7.31
C GLY A 119 -14.09 -14.97 -6.94
N GLY A 120 -15.24 -15.12 -6.28
CA GLY A 120 -15.85 -16.43 -6.01
C GLY A 120 -15.22 -17.19 -4.83
N THR A 121 -15.12 -18.51 -4.95
CA THR A 121 -14.60 -19.41 -3.90
C THR A 121 -13.07 -19.48 -3.85
N SER A 122 -12.38 -19.09 -4.94
CA SER A 122 -10.92 -19.01 -4.94
C SER A 122 -10.45 -17.88 -4.02
N LYS A 123 -9.44 -18.20 -3.20
CA LYS A 123 -8.76 -17.27 -2.30
C LYS A 123 -7.42 -16.81 -2.87
N ASP A 124 -7.21 -17.02 -4.17
CA ASP A 124 -5.96 -16.72 -4.82
C ASP A 124 -5.90 -15.23 -5.18
N VAL A 125 -4.91 -14.55 -4.62
CA VAL A 125 -4.57 -13.16 -4.94
C VAL A 125 -3.25 -13.17 -5.68
N THR A 126 -3.20 -12.51 -6.85
CA THR A 126 -1.95 -12.33 -7.59
C THR A 126 -1.47 -10.90 -7.40
N ILE A 127 -0.23 -10.70 -6.97
CA ILE A 127 0.41 -9.39 -6.87
C ILE A 127 1.24 -9.14 -8.13
N TYR A 128 1.13 -7.95 -8.72
CA TYR A 128 1.79 -7.58 -9.98
C TYR A 128 2.86 -6.53 -9.81
N ASP A 129 2.65 -5.60 -8.89
CA ASP A 129 3.50 -4.43 -8.67
C ASP A 129 3.27 -3.90 -7.26
N GLY A 130 4.20 -3.10 -6.75
CA GLY A 130 4.09 -2.50 -5.42
C GLY A 130 5.03 -1.33 -5.22
N PHE A 131 4.70 -0.48 -4.26
CA PHE A 131 5.65 0.48 -3.71
C PHE A 131 5.41 0.65 -2.21
N VAL A 132 6.46 1.10 -1.53
CA VAL A 132 6.39 1.49 -0.12
C VAL A 132 6.29 3.01 -0.06
N TRP A 133 5.46 3.52 0.84
CA TRP A 133 5.43 4.92 1.22
C TRP A 133 5.31 5.03 2.72
N ASP A 134 6.06 5.95 3.31
CA ASP A 134 6.14 6.11 4.76
C ASP A 134 6.14 7.57 5.14
N TRP A 135 6.06 7.84 6.44
CA TRP A 135 6.33 9.15 7.02
C TRP A 135 6.65 8.98 8.51
N TYR A 136 7.34 9.99 9.06
CA TYR A 136 7.64 10.12 10.47
C TYR A 136 7.14 11.47 10.98
N ILE A 137 6.67 11.51 12.24
CA ILE A 137 6.36 12.75 12.96
C ILE A 137 7.28 12.81 14.17
N ASP A 138 8.20 13.77 14.14
CA ASP A 138 9.08 14.05 15.27
C ASP A 138 8.40 15.04 16.22
N VAL A 139 8.31 14.68 17.50
CA VAL A 139 7.76 15.56 18.55
C VAL A 139 8.91 16.17 19.36
N PHE A 140 9.28 17.40 19.01
CA PHE A 140 10.31 18.15 19.73
C PHE A 140 9.77 18.77 21.03
N PRO A 141 10.52 18.74 22.14
CA PRO A 141 10.17 19.52 23.32
C PRO A 141 10.19 21.03 23.02
N PRO A 142 9.34 21.84 23.68
CA PRO A 142 9.19 23.27 23.40
C PRO A 142 10.40 24.14 23.80
N SER A 143 11.57 23.57 24.11
CA SER A 143 12.71 24.29 24.70
C SER A 143 13.86 24.61 23.74
N SER A 144 13.71 24.48 22.42
CA SER A 144 14.74 24.97 21.48
C SER A 144 14.41 26.40 21.01
N PRO A 145 15.17 27.44 21.40
CA PRO A 145 14.87 28.85 21.12
C PRO A 145 15.20 29.27 19.68
N ALA A 146 14.80 28.47 18.68
CA ALA A 146 14.83 28.84 17.27
C ALA A 146 13.82 28.00 16.47
N ILE A 147 12.55 28.43 16.47
CA ILE A 147 11.65 28.58 15.31
C ILE A 147 10.49 29.44 15.84
N ALA A 148 10.79 30.72 16.05
CA ALA A 148 9.78 31.74 16.27
C ALA A 148 9.38 32.32 14.91
N SER A 149 8.69 31.52 14.10
CA SER A 149 7.84 32.00 12.99
C SER A 149 6.95 30.87 12.46
N SER A 150 5.64 31.05 12.63
CA SER A 150 4.52 30.38 11.93
C SER A 150 4.44 28.85 11.97
N GLY A 151 3.55 28.34 12.84
CA GLY A 151 3.05 26.96 12.80
C GLY A 151 4.04 25.94 13.37
N SER A 152 3.58 25.09 14.28
CA SER A 152 4.35 23.96 14.78
C SER A 152 4.91 23.15 13.60
N ALA A 153 6.20 23.30 13.32
CA ALA A 153 6.85 22.65 12.20
C ALA A 153 7.04 21.18 12.57
N ALA A 154 6.12 20.33 12.14
CA ALA A 154 6.46 18.94 11.88
C ALA A 154 7.56 18.98 10.81
N SER A 155 8.79 18.61 11.20
CA SER A 155 9.85 18.35 10.25
C SER A 155 9.52 17.02 9.59
N PHE A 156 9.34 17.02 8.28
CA PHE A 156 9.13 15.81 7.50
C PHE A 156 10.45 15.48 6.84
N ASP A 157 11.21 14.56 7.43
CA ASP A 157 12.32 13.97 6.71
C ASP A 157 11.74 13.02 5.66
N LYS A 158 12.09 13.25 4.39
CA LYS A 158 11.79 12.28 3.34
C LYS A 158 12.65 11.08 3.70
N GLY A 159 12.02 9.96 4.07
CA GLY A 159 12.74 8.70 4.25
C GLY A 159 13.69 8.45 3.07
N PRO A 160 14.78 7.69 3.26
CA PRO A 160 15.77 7.46 2.22
C PRO A 160 15.07 7.09 0.91
N GLU A 161 15.44 7.76 -0.19
CA GLU A 161 14.83 7.49 -1.50
C GLU A 161 14.81 6.00 -1.76
N ALA A 162 13.61 5.46 -2.05
CA ALA A 162 13.43 4.07 -2.39
C ALA A 162 14.42 3.70 -3.50
N VAL A 163 15.46 2.94 -3.13
CA VAL A 163 16.37 2.36 -4.10
C VAL A 163 15.53 1.36 -4.90
N PRO A 164 15.44 1.47 -6.23
CA PRO A 164 14.76 0.46 -7.02
C PRO A 164 15.47 -0.87 -6.78
N GLU A 165 14.83 -1.77 -6.04
CA GLU A 165 15.36 -3.12 -5.90
C GLU A 165 15.38 -3.78 -7.28
N PRO A 166 16.50 -4.40 -7.70
CA PRO A 166 16.50 -5.20 -8.91
C PRO A 166 15.42 -6.28 -8.75
N ALA A 167 14.52 -6.39 -9.73
CA ALA A 167 13.41 -7.33 -9.75
C ALA A 167 13.85 -8.70 -9.19
N SER A 168 13.36 -9.04 -7.99
CA SER A 168 13.58 -10.35 -7.40
C SER A 168 12.82 -11.37 -8.25
N LEU A 169 13.56 -12.04 -9.15
CA LEU A 169 13.12 -13.21 -9.90
C LEU A 169 12.90 -14.37 -8.92
N SER A 170 11.72 -14.44 -8.32
CA SER A 170 11.26 -15.63 -7.60
C SER A 170 10.87 -16.70 -8.62
N LEU A 171 11.87 -17.44 -9.11
CA LEU A 171 11.69 -18.63 -9.93
C LEU A 171 11.14 -19.76 -9.06
N LEU A 172 9.80 -19.88 -8.94
CA LEU A 172 9.19 -21.07 -8.36
C LEU A 172 9.12 -22.18 -9.43
N ALA A 173 10.23 -22.88 -9.64
CA ALA A 173 10.26 -24.12 -10.40
C ALA A 173 9.94 -25.29 -9.48
N ILE A 174 8.69 -25.77 -9.45
CA ILE A 174 8.35 -27.11 -8.94
C ILE A 174 7.40 -27.81 -9.92
N GLY A 175 7.99 -28.66 -10.76
CA GLY A 175 7.52 -30.03 -10.98
C GLY A 175 6.24 -30.26 -11.79
N GLY A 176 6.30 -30.04 -13.10
CA GLY A 176 5.33 -30.61 -14.05
C GLY A 176 6.04 -31.37 -15.17
N LEU A 177 6.51 -32.60 -14.90
CA LEU A 177 7.04 -33.48 -15.95
C LEU A 177 6.64 -34.95 -15.70
N ALA A 178 5.46 -35.33 -16.19
CA ALA A 178 5.18 -36.69 -16.60
C ALA A 178 4.55 -36.61 -18.00
N MET A 179 5.44 -36.50 -18.98
CA MET A 179 5.12 -36.44 -20.39
C MET A 179 4.73 -37.84 -20.87
N ALA A 180 3.55 -37.91 -21.49
CA ALA A 180 3.09 -39.03 -22.27
C ALA A 180 4.08 -39.34 -23.41
N MET A 181 4.50 -40.60 -23.53
CA MET A 181 5.21 -41.16 -24.68
C MET A 181 4.42 -42.42 -25.09
N MET A 182 3.52 -42.32 -26.07
CA MET A 182 3.75 -42.51 -27.52
C MET A 182 3.55 -43.96 -27.99
N MET A 183 2.36 -44.20 -28.54
CA MET A 183 2.08 -44.85 -29.84
C MET A 183 2.70 -46.22 -30.23
N ARG A 184 1.78 -47.20 -30.39
CA ARG A 184 1.35 -47.84 -31.68
C ARG A 184 2.06 -49.11 -32.22
N ARG A 185 1.19 -50.11 -32.52
CA ARG A 185 1.29 -51.32 -33.41
C ARG A 185 2.08 -52.51 -32.84
N PHE A 186 1.56 -53.74 -32.86
CA PHE A 186 1.14 -54.51 -34.05
C PHE A 186 -0.15 -55.34 -33.91
N ARG A 187 -0.85 -55.49 -35.05
CA ARG A 187 -1.77 -56.61 -35.33
C ARG A 187 -0.95 -57.84 -35.72
N LYS A 188 -1.32 -59.02 -35.22
CA LYS A 188 -1.84 -60.15 -36.00
C LYS A 188 -2.61 -61.07 -35.06
#